data_AF-A0A2P6CFB3-F1
#
_entry.id   AF-A0A2P6CFB3-F1
#
_cell.length_a   1.000
_cell.length_b   1.000
_cell.length_c   1.000
_cell.angle_alpha   90.00
_cell.angle_beta   90.00
_cell.angle_gamma   90.00
#
_symmetry.space_group_name_H-M   'P 1'
#
loop_
_entity.id
_entity.type
_entity.pdbx_description
1 polymer ?
#
loop_
_entity_poly.entity_id
_entity_poly.type
_entity_poly.pdbx_seq_one_letter_code
_entity_poly.pdbx_strand_id
1 'polypeptide(L)' 'MRLSTFIDQDGHYYDAVHFTNVVHQYSINGMGIYGCYGKITNRYGFCSMNVIQSKKMSVALDPRNLG' A
#
# COMPACT_ATOMS: atom_id res chain seq x y z
N MET A 1 8.23 12.84 1.66
CA MET A 1 7.42 12.08 0.68
C MET A 1 8.04 10.70 0.50
N ARG A 2 7.22 9.65 0.35
CA ARG A 2 7.66 8.27 0.06
C ARG A 2 6.80 7.69 -1.06
N LEU A 3 7.46 7.21 -2.11
CA LEU A 3 6.81 6.42 -3.17
C LEU A 3 6.75 4.96 -2.72
N SER A 4 5.63 4.30 -2.95
CA SER A 4 5.40 2.90 -2.63
C SER A 4 4.75 2.23 -3.82
N THR A 5 5.33 1.13 -4.28
CA THR A 5 4.80 0.35 -5.39
C THR A 5 4.18 -0.91 -4.82
N PHE A 6 2.89 -1.09 -5.09
CA PHE A 6 2.11 -2.25 -4.70
C PHE A 6 1.90 -3.18 -5.90
N ILE A 7 1.52 -4.41 -5.61
CA ILE A 7 1.06 -5.38 -6.60
C ILE A 7 -0.34 -5.83 -6.22
N ASP A 8 -1.21 -6.00 -7.21
CA ASP A 8 -2.51 -6.64 -7.01
C ASP A 8 -2.40 -8.17 -7.04
N GLN A 9 -3.54 -8.85 -6.98
CA GLN A 9 -3.62 -10.32 -7.00
C GLN A 9 -3.12 -10.94 -8.32
N ASP A 10 -3.12 -10.18 -9.42
CA ASP A 10 -2.66 -10.60 -10.74
C ASP A 10 -1.19 -10.22 -10.99
N GLY A 11 -0.56 -9.55 -10.03
CA GLY A 11 0.83 -9.09 -10.11
C GLY A 11 1.01 -7.78 -10.86
N HIS A 12 -0.06 -7.04 -11.17
CA HIS A 12 0.06 -5.74 -11.80
C HIS A 12 0.54 -4.69 -10.79
N TYR A 13 1.50 -3.88 -11.22
CA TYR A 13 2.04 -2.81 -10.41
C TYR A 13 1.06 -1.65 -10.27
N TYR A 14 0.98 -1.10 -9.05
CA TYR A 14 0.18 0.07 -8.74
C TYR A 14 0.94 1.01 -7.80
N ASP A 15 1.11 2.26 -8.22
CA ASP A 15 1.87 3.24 -7.45
C ASP A 15 1.01 4.03 -6.46
N ALA A 16 1.57 4.26 -5.28
CA ALA A 16 0.98 5.04 -4.23
C ALA A 16 2.00 5.99 -3.59
N VAL A 17 1.57 7.20 -3.27
CA VAL A 17 2.42 8.27 -2.71
C VAL A 17 1.97 8.58 -1.29
N HIS A 18 2.91 8.53 -0.35
CA HIS A 18 2.74 9.01 1.02
C HIS A 18 3.41 10.38 1.14
N PHE A 19 2.62 11.44 1.33
CA PHE A 19 3.14 12.78 1.59
C PHE A 19 3.71 12.88 3.02
N THR A 20 4.53 13.90 3.28
CA THR A 20 5.34 13.99 4.49
C THR A 20 4.53 13.90 5.78
N ASN A 21 3.36 14.56 5.84
CA ASN A 21 2.44 14.47 6.98
C ASN A 21 1.94 13.05 7.23
N VAL A 22 1.69 12.28 6.16
CA VAL A 22 1.21 10.89 6.24
C VAL A 22 2.36 9.96 6.62
N VAL A 23 3.55 10.10 6.03
CA VAL A 23 4.72 9.27 6.35
C VAL A 23 5.07 9.32 7.83
N HIS A 24 4.93 10.50 8.46
CA HIS A 24 5.26 10.68 9.87
C HIS A 24 4.27 9.98 10.80
N GLN A 25 2.99 9.86 10.40
CA GLN A 25 1.94 9.21 11.20
C GLN A 25 1.80 7.71 10.87
N TYR A 26 1.97 7.36 9.61
CA TYR A 26 1.71 6.03 9.05
C TYR A 26 2.94 5.55 8.26
N SER A 27 4.05 5.35 8.96
CA SER A 27 5.30 4.95 8.32
C SER A 27 5.18 3.59 7.62
N ILE A 28 5.65 3.51 6.36
CA ILE A 28 5.84 2.24 5.64
C ILE A 28 7.29 1.80 5.82
N ASN A 29 7.51 0.68 6.51
CA ASN A 29 8.84 0.18 6.83
C ASN A 29 9.03 -1.25 6.30
N GLY A 30 9.81 -1.34 5.22
CA GLY A 30 10.17 -2.60 4.57
C GLY A 30 9.02 -3.29 3.85
N MET A 31 9.33 -4.46 3.28
CA MET A 31 8.37 -5.28 2.56
C MET A 31 7.25 -5.81 3.48
N GLY A 32 6.09 -6.05 2.89
CA GLY A 32 4.94 -6.64 3.57
C GLY A 32 3.63 -6.28 2.89
N ILE A 33 2.54 -6.77 3.49
CA ILE A 33 1.17 -6.45 3.08
C ILE A 33 0.75 -5.19 3.82
N TYR A 34 0.22 -4.20 3.11
CA TYR A 34 -0.31 -2.99 3.72
C TYR A 34 -1.73 -2.73 3.25
N GLY A 35 -2.61 -2.42 4.20
CA GLY A 35 -3.89 -1.81 3.89
C GLY A 35 -3.69 -0.31 3.74
N CYS A 36 -4.08 0.24 2.58
CA CYS A 36 -3.96 1.66 2.27
C CYS A 36 -5.34 2.26 2.05
N TYR A 37 -5.57 3.44 2.62
CA TYR A 37 -6.74 4.27 2.38
C TYR A 37 -6.27 5.62 1.83
N GLY A 38 -6.87 6.07 0.73
CA GLY A 38 -6.41 7.26 0.05
C GLY A 38 -7.29 7.67 -1.13
N LYS A 39 -6.89 8.77 -1.76
CA LYS A 39 -7.56 9.32 -2.94
C LYS A 39 -6.92 8.77 -4.20
N ILE A 40 -7.72 8.19 -5.08
CA ILE A 40 -7.27 7.82 -6.42
C ILE A 40 -7.09 9.07 -7.28
N THR A 41 -5.98 9.13 -8.00
CA THR A 41 -5.64 10.22 -8.92
C THR A 41 -5.29 9.64 -10.28
N ASN A 42 -5.72 10.33 -11.34
CA ASN A 42 -5.34 10.02 -12.70
C ASN A 42 -4.61 11.23 -13.30
N ARG A 43 -3.38 11.02 -13.77
CA ARG A 43 -2.61 12.06 -14.46
C ARG A 43 -2.04 11.49 -15.76
N TYR A 44 -2.46 12.06 -16.89
CA TYR A 44 -2.04 11.61 -18.23
C TYR A 44 -2.28 10.11 -18.50
N GLY A 45 -3.40 9.56 -17.99
CA GLY A 45 -3.73 8.14 -18.17
C GLY A 45 -3.05 7.20 -17.16
N PHE A 46 -2.20 7.73 -16.29
CA PHE A 46 -1.59 6.96 -15.20
C PHE A 46 -2.42 7.08 -13.92
N CYS A 47 -2.91 5.95 -13.42
CA CYS A 47 -3.66 5.87 -12.18
C CYS A 47 -2.73 5.59 -10.99
N SER A 48 -2.87 6.37 -9.92
CA SER A 48 -2.12 6.19 -8.68
C SER A 48 -2.96 6.57 -7.46
N MET A 49 -2.47 6.28 -6.25
CA MET A 49 -3.14 6.68 -5.00
C MET A 49 -2.31 7.68 -4.20
N ASN A 50 -2.94 8.78 -3.77
CA ASN A 50 -2.44 9.62 -2.69
C ASN A 50 -2.92 9.03 -1.36
N VAL A 51 -2.01 8.42 -0.61
CA VAL A 51 -2.34 7.73 0.64
C VAL A 51 -2.62 8.75 1.73
N ILE A 52 -3.69 8.53 2.48
CA ILE A 52 -4.10 9.30 3.65
C ILE A 52 -3.81 8.51 4.93
N GLN A 53 -4.00 7.19 4.90
CA GLN A 53 -3.68 6.27 6.00
C GLN A 53 -3.15 4.94 5.45
N SER A 54 -2.23 4.32 6.19
CA SER A 54 -1.73 2.99 5.88
C SER A 54 -1.44 2.19 7.14
N LYS A 55 -1.61 0.87 7.06
CA LYS A 55 -1.31 -0.06 8.16
C LYS A 55 -0.66 -1.32 7.61
N LYS A 56 0.44 -1.77 8.24
CA LYS A 56 1.04 -3.08 7.96
C LYS A 56 0.11 -4.17 8.47
N MET A 57 -0.25 -5.09 7.59
CA MET A 57 -1.21 -6.17 7.86
C MET A 57 -0.48 -7.42 8.33
N SER A 58 -1.13 -8.20 9.20
CA SER A 58 -0.69 -9.55 9.52
C SER A 58 -0.92 -10.46 8.32
N VAL A 59 -0.01 -11.41 8.10
CA VAL A 59 -0.19 -12.47 7.10
C VAL A 59 -1.16 -13.49 7.67
N ALA A 60 -2.14 -13.93 6.88
CA ALA A 60 -3.01 -15.02 7.27
C ALA A 60 -2.18 -16.29 7.51
N LEU A 61 -2.50 -17.03 8.58
CA LEU A 61 -1.88 -18.33 8.81
C LEU A 61 -2.23 -19.26 7.64
N ASP A 62 -1.28 -20.11 7.27
CA ASP A 62 -1.50 -21.12 6.26
C ASP A 62 -2.64 -22.06 6.72
N PRO A 63 -3.76 -22.13 5.98
CA PRO A 63 -4.90 -22.94 6.39
C PRO A 63 -4.58 -24.44 6.46
N ARG A 64 -3.49 -24.89 5.81
CA ARG A 64 -3.02 -26.28 5.87
C ARG A 64 -2.40 -26.65 7.22
N ASN A 65 -2.02 -25.65 8.02
CA ASN A 65 -1.38 -25.85 9.34
C ASN A 65 -2.38 -25.71 10.50
N LEU A 66 -3.69 -25.62 10.22
CA LEU A 66 -4.75 -25.50 11.23
C LEU A 66 -5.30 -26.87 11.72
N GLY A 67 -4.52 -27.96 11.56
CA GLY A 67 -4.86 -29.32 11.95
C GLY A 67 -4.08 -29.81 13.17
#